data_AF-A0A5H2XQX7-F1
#
_entry.id   AF-A0A5H2XQX7-F1
#
_cell.length_a   1.000
_cell.length_b   1.000
_cell.length_c   1.000
_cell.angle_alpha   90.00
_cell.angle_beta   90.00
_cell.angle_gamma   90.00
#
_symmetry.space_group_name_H-M   'P 1'
#
loop_
_entity.id
_entity.type
_entity.pdbx_description
1 polymer ?
#
loop_
_entity_poly.entity_id
_entity_poly.type
_entity_poly.pdbx_seq_one_letter_code
_entity_poly.pdbx_strand_id
1 'polypeptide(L)' 'MEEGKVRAIQEWEPPIKVPELRSFLGLVNYYRRFIKGYSAIAAPLTDLLKKNKTWEWTP' A
#
# COMPACT_ATOMS: atom_id res chain seq x y z
N MET A 1 10.82 5.21 -18.24
CA MET A 1 9.82 5.06 -17.15
C MET A 1 9.99 3.66 -16.60
N GLU A 2 10.11 3.47 -15.29
CA GLU A 2 10.29 2.13 -14.70
C GLU A 2 9.00 1.30 -14.82
N GLU A 3 8.71 0.82 -16.02
CA GLU A 3 7.54 -0.02 -16.32
C GLU A 3 7.51 -1.26 -15.42
N GLY A 4 8.67 -1.81 -15.06
CA GLY A 4 8.78 -2.96 -14.15
C GLY A 4 8.27 -2.69 -12.74
N LYS A 5 8.50 -1.50 -12.17
CA LYS A 5 8.02 -1.16 -10.82
C LYS A 5 6.54 -0.82 -10.80
N VAL A 6 6.03 -0.20 -11.86
CA VAL A 6 4.58 0.06 -12.00
C VAL A 6 3.83 -1.25 -12.22
N ARG A 7 4.35 -2.15 -13.07
CA ARG A 7 3.80 -3.50 -13.23
C ARG A 7 3.77 -4.28 -11.93
N ALA A 8 4.86 -4.27 -11.16
CA ALA A 8 4.89 -4.93 -9.85
C ALA A 8 3.81 -4.40 -8.88
N ILE A 9 3.43 -3.12 -8.96
CA ILE A 9 2.31 -2.56 -8.17
C ILE A 9 0.95 -3.01 -8.73
N GLN A 10 0.81 -3.08 -10.07
CA GLN A 10 -0.44 -3.49 -10.73
C GLN A 10 -0.74 -4.98 -10.56
N GLU A 11 0.29 -5.82 -10.54
CA GLU A 11 0.22 -7.27 -10.36
C GLU A 11 0.29 -7.67 -8.88
N TRP A 12 0.36 -6.69 -7.97
CA TRP A 12 0.48 -6.96 -6.54
C TRP A 12 -0.81 -7.59 -6.00
N GLU A 13 -0.71 -8.79 -5.44
CA GLU A 13 -1.84 -9.47 -4.83
C GLU A 13 -2.28 -8.77 -3.53
N PRO A 14 -3.58 -8.76 -3.20
CA PRO A 14 -4.05 -8.17 -1.96
C PRO A 14 -3.28 -8.73 -0.74
N PRO A 15 -2.71 -7.87 0.12
CA PRO A 15 -1.93 -8.35 1.26
C PRO A 15 -2.82 -9.15 2.20
N ILE A 16 -2.30 -10.28 2.66
CA ILE A 16 -2.97 -11.17 3.61
C ILE A 16 -2.49 -10.84 5.03
N LYS A 17 -1.31 -10.21 5.15
CA LYS A 17 -0.67 -9.92 6.43
C LYS A 17 -0.11 -8.49 6.51
N VAL A 18 0.01 -8.01 7.74
CA VAL A 18 0.61 -6.71 8.09
C VAL A 18 2.00 -6.47 7.46
N PRO A 19 2.95 -7.44 7.44
CA PRO A 19 4.26 -7.22 6.84
C PRO A 19 4.20 -6.99 5.33
N GLU A 20 3.28 -7.65 4.62
CA GLU A 20 3.09 -7.48 3.17
C GLU A 20 2.56 -6.08 2.87
N LEU A 21 1.60 -5.59 3.66
CA LEU A 21 1.10 -4.22 3.53
C LEU A 21 2.19 -3.17 3.81
N ARG A 22 3.09 -3.42 4.76
CA ARG A 22 4.24 -2.53 5.02
C ARG A 22 5.18 -2.48 3.82
N SER A 23 5.50 -3.64 3.23
CA SER A 23 6.34 -3.71 2.03
C SER A 23 5.69 -2.98 0.85
N PHE A 24 4.39 -3.18 0.63
CA PHE A 24 3.62 -2.49 -0.39
C PHE A 24 3.65 -0.97 -0.19
N LEU A 25 3.33 -0.49 1.01
CA LEU A 25 3.36 0.95 1.31
C LEU A 25 4.77 1.54 1.18
N GLY A 26 5.82 0.77 1.45
CA GLY A 26 7.20 1.15 1.18
C GLY A 26 7.44 1.41 -0.32
N LEU A 27 6.96 0.52 -1.18
CA LEU A 27 7.06 0.65 -2.64
C LEU A 27 6.23 1.83 -3.16
N VAL A 28 4.96 1.93 -2.77
CA VAL A 28 4.06 2.99 -3.28
C VAL A 28 4.46 4.37 -2.78
N ASN A 29 5.11 4.49 -1.61
CA ASN A 29 5.62 5.77 -1.12
C ASN A 29 6.63 6.42 -2.08
N TYR A 30 7.37 5.64 -2.87
CA TYR A 30 8.25 6.17 -3.91
C TYR A 30 7.46 6.97 -4.97
N TYR A 31 6.24 6.53 -5.27
CA TYR A 31 5.35 7.09 -6.28
C TYR A 31 4.38 8.15 -5.76
N ARG A 32 4.37 8.44 -4.45
CA ARG A 32 3.42 9.37 -3.81
C ARG A 32 3.29 10.73 -4.51
N ARG A 33 4.40 11.24 -5.08
CA ARG A 33 4.44 12.55 -5.77
C ARG A 33 3.66 12.58 -7.08
N PHE A 34 3.42 11.41 -7.67
CA PHE A 34 2.70 11.24 -8.93
C PHE A 34 1.24 10.85 -8.72
N ILE A 35 0.84 10.56 -7.48
CA ILE A 35 -0.53 10.14 -7.13
C ILE A 35 -1.24 11.32 -6.48
N LYS A 36 -2.18 11.93 -7.20
CA LYS A 36 -3.00 13.01 -6.66
C LYS A 36 -3.83 12.49 -5.48
N GLY A 37 -3.72 13.15 -4.33
CA GLY A 37 -4.45 12.74 -3.13
C GLY A 37 -3.91 11.49 -2.44
N TYR A 38 -2.64 11.12 -2.67
CA TYR A 38 -2.02 9.92 -2.10
C TYR A 38 -2.28 9.73 -0.60
N SER A 39 -2.15 10.78 0.20
CA SER A 39 -2.34 10.70 1.65
C SER A 39 -3.74 10.23 2.04
N ALA A 40 -4.78 10.65 1.32
CA ALA A 40 -6.16 10.21 1.59
C ALA A 40 -6.37 8.73 1.21
N ILE A 41 -5.72 8.28 0.14
CA ILE A 41 -5.78 6.88 -0.33
C ILE A 41 -4.99 5.96 0.61
N ALA A 42 -3.82 6.40 1.07
CA ALA A 42 -2.96 5.62 1.97
C ALA A 42 -3.41 5.66 3.43
N ALA A 43 -4.25 6.62 3.83
CA ALA A 43 -4.77 6.75 5.19
C ALA A 43 -5.41 5.45 5.73
N PRO A 44 -6.40 4.81 5.06
CA PRO A 44 -6.99 3.56 5.55
C PRO A 44 -5.97 2.41 5.64
N LEU A 45 -5.01 2.36 4.71
CA LEU A 45 -3.96 1.34 4.69
C LEU A 45 -2.97 1.52 5.86
N THR A 46 -2.57 2.76 6.15
CA THR A 46 -1.71 3.06 7.30
C THR A 46 -2.44 2.86 8.63
N ASP A 47 -3.75 3.07 8.66
CA ASP A 47 -4.58 2.79 9.83
C ASP A 47 -4.61 1.29 10.18
N LEU A 48 -4.67 0.40 9.16
CA LEU A 48 -4.53 -1.06 9.31
C LEU A 48 -3.17 -1.50 9.90
N LEU A 49 -2.15 -0.65 9.91
CA LEU A 49 -0.84 -0.96 10.48
C LEU A 49 -0.69 -0.58 11.97
N LYS A 50 -1.70 0.06 12.57
CA LYS A 50 -1.65 0.51 13.97
C LYS A 50 -1.72 -0.66 14.94
N LYS A 51 -0.93 -0.59 16.03
CA LYS A 51 -0.80 -1.68 17.03
C LYS A 51 -2.11 -2.10 17.71
N ASN A 52 -3.12 -1.23 17.75
CA ASN A 52 -4.39 -1.50 18.42
C ASN A 52 -5.53 -1.81 17.44
N LYS A 53 -5.21 -2.06 16.16
CA LYS A 53 -6.22 -2.39 15.15
C LYS A 53 -6.11 -3.85 14.75
N THR A 54 -7.24 -4.55 14.78
CA THR A 54 -7.33 -5.90 14.24
C THR A 54 -7.11 -5.85 12.73
N TRP A 55 -6.31 -6.77 12.21
CA TRP A 55 -6.13 -6.91 10.77
C TRP A 55 -7.42 -7.44 10.14
N GLU A 56 -8.19 -6.54 9.53
CA GLU A 56 -9.40 -6.84 8.80
C GLU A 56 -9.25 -6.30 7.38
N TRP A 57 -8.79 -7.18 6.48
CA TRP A 57 -8.68 -6.88 5.06
C TRP A 57 -9.97 -7.32 4.36
N THR A 58 -10.84 -6.37 4.04
CA THR A 58 -12.09 -6.64 3.29
C THR A 58 -11.83 -6.53 1.78
N PRO A 59 -12.33 -7.47 0.96
CA PRO A 59 -12.26 -7.39 -0.50
C PRO A 59 -12.96 -6.15 -1.09
#